data_AF-A0A4V2RBZ9-F1
#
_entry.id   AF-A0A4V2RBZ9-F1
#
_cell.length_a   1.000
_cell.length_b   1.000
_cell.length_c   1.000
_cell.angle_alpha   90.00
_cell.angle_beta   90.00
_cell.angle_gamma   90.00
#
_symmetry.space_group_name_H-M   'P 1'
#
loop_
_entity.id
_entity.type
_entity.pdbx_description
1 polymer ?
#
loop_
_entity_poly.entity_id
_entity_poly.type
_entity_poly.pdbx_seq_one_letter_code
_entity_poly.pdbx_strand_id
1 'polypeptide(L)'
;MSMIESILYKKMNPGDLWNIDRPPGTVEGGGGQTYINLKIDQAVLTRFLQYGTRSYKPTDHLSRDVIKISAISLGNPADVELITFDPRPGRNDYRITNQHTLRHPAWTSRTGFPTVPVSCKSAEDVDTLGLVNNLVIFIVRTDEQRYYAGFINQSTMPASWATGVGLQILLSGQTDVIDFVPKIPLSSII
;
A
#
# COMPACT_ATOMS: atom_id res chain seq x y z
N MET A 1 13.81 -5.41 20.61
CA MET A 1 13.87 -5.64 19.15
C MET A 1 12.44 -5.68 18.67
N SER A 2 12.05 -4.78 17.76
CA SER A 2 10.65 -4.74 17.31
C SER A 2 10.34 -5.96 16.46
N MET A 3 9.19 -6.58 16.68
CA MET A 3 8.73 -7.77 15.98
C MET A 3 7.56 -7.45 15.07
N ILE A 4 7.57 -8.01 13.86
CA ILE A 4 6.48 -7.96 12.91
C ILE A 4 5.36 -8.87 13.41
N GLU A 5 4.19 -8.27 13.64
CA GLU A 5 2.94 -9.00 13.89
C GLU A 5 2.23 -9.36 12.61
N SER A 6 2.15 -8.40 11.69
CA SER A 6 1.40 -8.57 10.46
C SER A 6 1.87 -7.63 9.36
N ILE A 7 1.60 -8.01 8.12
CA ILE A 7 1.89 -7.21 6.93
C ILE A 7 0.64 -7.16 6.06
N LEU A 8 0.11 -5.96 5.83
CA LEU A 8 -0.83 -5.67 4.75
C LEU A 8 -0.03 -5.51 3.45
N TYR A 9 -0.45 -6.15 2.38
CA TYR A 9 0.20 -6.02 1.07
C TYR A 9 -0.80 -5.89 -0.06
N LYS A 10 -0.36 -5.26 -1.15
CA LYS A 10 -1.14 -5.03 -2.37
C LYS A 10 -0.23 -5.14 -3.58
N LYS A 11 -0.45 -6.15 -4.42
CA LYS A 11 0.12 -6.22 -5.76
C LYS A 11 -0.53 -5.16 -6.63
N MET A 12 0.26 -4.18 -7.08
CA MET A 12 -0.19 -3.07 -7.91
C MET A 12 -0.60 -3.57 -9.30
N ASN A 13 -1.69 -3.03 -9.84
CA ASN A 13 -2.06 -3.23 -11.23
C ASN A 13 -1.73 -1.97 -12.06
N PRO A 14 -1.73 -2.04 -13.41
CA PRO A 14 -1.35 -0.91 -14.25
C PRO A 14 -2.24 0.31 -14.03
N GLY A 15 -3.53 0.08 -13.78
CA GLY A 15 -4.49 1.11 -13.43
C GLY A 15 -4.16 1.82 -12.12
N ASP A 16 -3.72 1.10 -11.08
CA ASP A 16 -3.32 1.70 -9.80
C ASP A 16 -2.18 2.69 -10.01
N LEU A 17 -1.09 2.25 -10.67
CA LEU A 17 0.09 3.10 -10.89
C LEU A 17 -0.23 4.28 -11.81
N TRP A 18 -0.92 4.04 -12.94
CA TRP A 18 -1.39 5.11 -13.83
C TRP A 18 -2.20 6.17 -13.08
N ASN A 19 -3.17 5.73 -12.27
CA ASN A 19 -4.08 6.64 -11.58
C ASN A 19 -3.39 7.50 -10.53
N ILE A 20 -2.41 6.94 -9.80
CA ILE A 20 -1.71 7.71 -8.77
C ILE A 20 -0.59 8.60 -9.34
N ASP A 21 -0.04 8.29 -10.52
CA ASP A 21 1.19 8.92 -11.01
C ASP A 21 1.06 9.69 -12.33
N ARG A 22 -0.08 9.56 -13.05
CA ARG A 22 -0.27 10.32 -14.30
C ARG A 22 -0.20 11.84 -14.05
N PRO A 23 0.25 12.61 -15.06
CA PRO A 23 0.20 14.07 -14.99
C PRO A 23 -1.24 14.60 -14.73
N PRO A 24 -1.39 15.76 -14.09
CA PRO A 24 -2.68 16.44 -14.03
C PRO A 24 -3.21 16.76 -15.45
N GLY A 25 -4.53 16.69 -15.63
CA GLY A 25 -5.18 17.08 -16.89
C GLY A 25 -5.13 16.06 -18.03
N THR A 26 -4.56 14.86 -17.83
CA THR A 26 -4.50 13.81 -18.87
C THR A 26 -5.82 13.04 -19.07
N VAL A 27 -6.85 13.31 -18.26
CA VAL A 27 -8.18 12.69 -18.39
C VAL A 27 -9.20 13.76 -18.71
N GLU A 28 -9.86 13.63 -19.85
CA GLU A 28 -10.93 14.52 -20.30
C GLU A 28 -12.14 14.41 -19.36
N GLY A 29 -12.68 15.54 -18.89
CA GLY A 29 -13.78 15.60 -17.91
C GLY A 29 -13.36 15.60 -16.43
N GLY A 30 -12.06 15.45 -16.12
CA GLY A 30 -11.56 15.45 -14.73
C GLY A 30 -12.02 14.21 -13.91
N GLY A 31 -11.59 14.12 -12.65
CA GLY A 31 -12.14 13.14 -11.70
C GLY A 31 -11.67 11.69 -11.83
N GLY A 32 -10.62 11.39 -12.62
CA GLY A 32 -10.04 10.06 -12.64
C GLY A 32 -9.53 9.64 -11.25
N GLN A 33 -9.51 8.33 -10.96
CA GLN A 33 -9.08 7.80 -9.66
C GLN A 33 -7.67 8.31 -9.31
N THR A 34 -7.44 8.69 -8.05
CA THR A 34 -6.17 9.21 -7.50
C THR A 34 -5.75 8.46 -6.23
N TYR A 35 -6.23 7.22 -6.11
CA TYR A 35 -6.11 6.38 -4.92
C TYR A 35 -5.73 4.96 -5.31
N ILE A 36 -5.21 4.19 -4.36
CA ILE A 36 -4.95 2.75 -4.51
C ILE A 36 -6.16 1.99 -3.95
N ASN A 37 -6.79 1.13 -4.75
CA ASN A 37 -7.94 0.35 -4.29
C ASN A 37 -7.48 -0.88 -3.50
N LEU A 38 -8.10 -1.12 -2.34
CA LEU A 38 -7.86 -2.30 -1.51
C LEU A 38 -9.11 -3.18 -1.51
N LYS A 39 -9.09 -4.22 -2.35
CA LYS A 39 -10.14 -5.25 -2.35
C LYS A 39 -9.81 -6.29 -1.28
N ILE A 40 -10.07 -5.92 -0.03
CA ILE A 40 -9.79 -6.73 1.16
C ILE A 40 -11.03 -6.73 2.07
N ASP A 41 -11.21 -7.83 2.81
CA ASP A 41 -12.27 -7.91 3.81
C ASP A 41 -12.12 -6.82 4.88
N GLN A 42 -13.25 -6.23 5.28
CA GLN A 42 -13.27 -5.15 6.26
C GLN A 42 -12.76 -5.60 7.63
N ALA A 43 -13.17 -6.79 8.12
CA ALA A 43 -12.76 -7.25 9.44
C ALA A 43 -11.24 -7.50 9.45
N VAL A 44 -10.70 -8.07 8.38
CA VAL A 44 -9.25 -8.25 8.20
C VAL A 44 -8.51 -6.91 8.23
N LEU A 45 -8.92 -5.95 7.42
CA LEU A 45 -8.27 -4.64 7.33
C LEU A 45 -8.38 -3.84 8.64
N THR A 46 -9.57 -3.79 9.24
CA THR A 46 -9.78 -3.03 10.48
C THR A 46 -9.03 -3.63 11.67
N ARG A 47 -8.89 -4.95 11.72
CA ARG A 47 -8.02 -5.64 12.69
C ARG A 47 -6.55 -5.29 12.46
N PHE A 48 -6.08 -5.24 11.22
CA PHE A 48 -4.73 -4.79 10.89
C PHE A 48 -4.49 -3.34 11.36
N LEU A 49 -5.44 -2.44 11.06
CA LEU A 49 -5.37 -1.01 11.36
C LEU A 49 -5.81 -0.64 12.80
N GLN A 50 -5.82 -1.58 13.75
CA GLN A 50 -6.39 -1.37 15.08
C GLN A 50 -5.76 -0.23 15.90
N TYR A 51 -4.51 0.16 15.61
CA TYR A 51 -3.82 1.27 16.28
C TYR A 51 -3.96 2.61 15.53
N GLY A 52 -4.70 2.63 14.42
CA GLY A 52 -4.99 3.85 13.66
C GLY A 52 -6.05 4.73 14.33
N THR A 53 -5.98 6.02 14.06
CA THR A 53 -7.02 6.97 14.45
C THR A 53 -8.24 6.79 13.56
N ARG A 54 -9.42 6.65 14.17
CA ARG A 54 -10.70 6.48 13.46
C ARG A 54 -11.49 7.77 13.46
N SER A 55 -12.12 8.08 12.35
CA SER A 55 -13.12 9.13 12.26
C SER A 55 -14.36 8.60 11.54
N TYR A 56 -15.50 8.75 12.20
CA TYR A 56 -16.79 8.33 11.67
C TYR A 56 -17.09 9.02 10.33
N LYS A 57 -17.62 8.26 9.38
CA LYS A 57 -18.07 8.77 8.09
C LYS A 57 -19.57 8.52 7.91
N PRO A 58 -20.36 9.53 7.51
CA PRO A 58 -21.82 9.42 7.38
C PRO A 58 -22.28 8.41 6.31
N THR A 59 -23.59 8.23 6.20
CA THR A 59 -24.30 6.99 5.80
C THR A 59 -24.17 6.51 4.35
N ASP A 60 -23.31 7.08 3.52
CA ASP A 60 -23.01 6.58 2.16
C ASP A 60 -21.90 5.49 2.13
N HIS A 61 -21.22 5.31 3.26
CA HIS A 61 -20.09 4.37 3.40
C HIS A 61 -20.43 3.09 4.17
N LEU A 62 -21.71 2.73 4.31
CA LEU A 62 -22.15 1.58 5.10
C LEU A 62 -21.69 1.68 6.58
N SER A 63 -21.67 2.90 7.13
CA SER A 63 -21.25 3.20 8.51
C SER A 63 -19.82 2.74 8.86
N ARG A 64 -18.92 2.75 7.87
CA ARG A 64 -17.50 2.41 8.06
C ARG A 64 -16.68 3.66 8.33
N ASP A 65 -15.70 3.54 9.22
CA ASP A 65 -14.81 4.64 9.60
C ASP A 65 -13.72 4.88 8.55
N VAL A 66 -13.30 6.13 8.42
CA VAL A 66 -11.97 6.45 7.87
C VAL A 66 -10.93 6.11 8.94
N ILE A 67 -9.86 5.43 8.55
CA ILE A 67 -8.77 5.06 9.45
C ILE A 67 -7.47 5.68 8.95
N LYS A 68 -6.74 6.35 9.84
CA LYS A 68 -5.42 6.94 9.55
C LYS A 68 -4.35 6.30 10.41
N ILE A 69 -3.23 5.93 9.80
CA ILE A 69 -2.03 5.47 10.51
C ILE A 69 -0.87 6.39 10.18
N SER A 70 0.03 6.61 11.14
CA SER A 70 1.35 7.18 10.87
C SER A 70 2.29 6.03 10.54
N ALA A 71 2.87 6.05 9.34
CA ALA A 71 3.78 5.00 8.88
C ALA A 71 5.18 5.59 8.65
N ILE A 72 6.18 4.79 8.99
CA ILE A 72 7.60 5.11 8.80
C ILE A 72 8.09 4.41 7.53
N SER A 73 8.87 5.08 6.68
CA SER A 73 9.48 4.43 5.52
C SER A 73 10.50 3.39 5.98
N LEU A 74 10.35 2.16 5.50
CA LEU A 74 11.28 1.09 5.81
C LEU A 74 12.69 1.48 5.31
N GLY A 75 13.69 1.39 6.20
CA GLY A 75 15.07 1.81 5.90
C GLY A 75 15.38 3.30 6.07
N ASN A 76 14.37 4.17 6.25
CA ASN A 76 14.60 5.58 6.58
C ASN A 76 13.63 6.08 7.67
N PRO A 77 14.03 6.06 8.95
CA PRO A 77 13.15 6.45 10.05
C PRO A 77 12.78 7.94 10.09
N ALA A 78 13.48 8.80 9.35
CA ALA A 78 13.16 10.21 9.25
C ALA A 78 11.97 10.48 8.30
N ASP A 79 11.65 9.53 7.40
CA ASP A 79 10.57 9.67 6.44
C ASP A 79 9.28 9.06 7.01
N VAL A 80 8.41 9.92 7.53
CA VAL A 80 7.14 9.54 8.16
C VAL A 80 5.99 10.31 7.51
N GLU A 81 4.89 9.62 7.19
CA GLU A 81 3.68 10.28 6.67
C GLU A 81 2.40 9.51 7.06
N LEU A 82 1.27 10.20 7.08
CA LEU A 82 -0.04 9.62 7.30
C LEU A 82 -0.55 8.84 6.08
N ILE A 83 -0.95 7.59 6.30
CA ILE A 83 -1.67 6.78 5.30
C ILE A 83 -3.16 6.78 5.68
N THR A 84 -4.01 7.27 4.78
CA THR A 84 -5.46 7.38 5.00
C THR A 84 -6.21 6.30 4.24
N PHE A 85 -6.86 5.41 5.00
CA PHE A 85 -7.76 4.36 4.52
C PHE A 85 -9.20 4.86 4.59
N ASP A 86 -9.79 5.09 3.42
CA ASP A 86 -11.15 5.60 3.30
C ASP A 86 -12.06 4.50 2.74
N PRO A 87 -13.19 4.17 3.36
CA PRO A 87 -14.15 3.24 2.77
C PRO A 87 -14.69 3.81 1.45
N ARG A 88 -15.00 2.94 0.48
CA ARG A 88 -15.61 3.39 -0.77
C ARG A 88 -17.13 3.52 -0.64
N PRO A 89 -17.75 4.62 -1.13
CA PRO A 89 -19.20 4.77 -1.03
C PRO A 89 -19.92 3.63 -1.75
N GLY A 90 -20.93 3.04 -1.11
CA GLY A 90 -21.75 1.95 -1.68
C GLY A 90 -21.00 0.64 -2.03
N ARG A 91 -19.74 0.47 -1.63
CA ARG A 91 -18.92 -0.72 -1.96
C ARG A 91 -18.23 -1.29 -0.73
N ASN A 92 -18.17 -2.61 -0.61
CA ASN A 92 -17.48 -3.28 0.50
C ASN A 92 -15.95 -3.38 0.31
N ASP A 93 -15.30 -2.29 -0.10
CA ASP A 93 -13.84 -2.15 -0.20
C ASP A 93 -13.35 -0.82 0.38
N TYR A 94 -12.03 -0.71 0.61
CA TYR A 94 -11.36 0.51 1.06
C TYR A 94 -10.42 1.02 -0.03
N ARG A 95 -9.98 2.27 0.11
CA ARG A 95 -8.95 2.89 -0.73
C ARG A 95 -7.90 3.60 0.13
N ILE A 96 -6.66 3.56 -0.32
CA ILE A 96 -5.60 4.44 0.19
C ILE A 96 -5.65 5.75 -0.60
N THR A 97 -6.08 6.82 0.07
CA THR A 97 -6.35 8.12 -0.56
C THR A 97 -5.13 9.04 -0.61
N ASN A 98 -5.27 10.23 -1.20
CA ASN A 98 -4.26 11.29 -1.23
C ASN A 98 -2.92 10.92 -1.89
N GLN A 99 -2.92 10.01 -2.87
CA GLN A 99 -1.68 9.53 -3.50
C GLN A 99 -1.03 10.53 -4.46
N HIS A 100 -1.64 11.69 -4.71
CA HIS A 100 -1.03 12.80 -5.47
C HIS A 100 -0.47 13.91 -4.58
N THR A 101 -1.02 14.09 -3.37
CA THR A 101 -0.73 15.25 -2.50
C THR A 101 0.05 14.87 -1.25
N LEU A 102 -0.24 13.71 -0.66
CA LEU A 102 0.36 13.19 0.57
C LEU A 102 0.73 11.72 0.37
N ARG A 103 1.37 11.41 -0.76
CA ARG A 103 1.85 10.05 -1.02
C ARG A 103 2.95 9.73 -0.02
N HIS A 104 2.84 8.56 0.61
CA HIS A 104 3.85 8.13 1.57
C HIS A 104 5.25 8.09 0.91
N PRO A 105 6.32 8.60 1.56
CA PRO A 105 7.64 8.73 0.93
C PRO A 105 8.23 7.42 0.40
N ALA A 106 7.94 6.30 1.06
CA ALA A 106 8.32 4.97 0.59
C ALA A 106 7.82 4.60 -0.82
N TRP A 107 6.76 5.26 -1.30
CA TRP A 107 6.14 5.00 -2.62
C TRP A 107 6.38 6.14 -3.61
N THR A 108 7.58 6.73 -3.56
CA THR A 108 7.99 7.83 -4.44
C THR A 108 9.24 7.45 -5.22
N SER A 109 9.49 8.15 -6.33
CA SER A 109 10.69 7.91 -7.15
C SER A 109 12.00 8.05 -6.38
N ARG A 110 12.02 8.83 -5.29
CA ARG A 110 13.18 9.00 -4.40
C ARG A 110 13.67 7.68 -3.81
N THR A 111 12.77 6.71 -3.59
CA THR A 111 13.08 5.38 -3.04
C THR A 111 13.15 4.31 -4.13
N GLY A 112 13.12 4.69 -5.41
CA GLY A 112 13.09 3.76 -6.54
C GLY A 112 11.71 3.20 -6.85
N PHE A 113 10.63 3.75 -6.26
CA PHE A 113 9.27 3.39 -6.65
C PHE A 113 9.05 3.78 -8.13
N PRO A 114 8.41 2.93 -8.95
CA PRO A 114 8.21 3.21 -10.37
C PRO A 114 7.48 4.52 -10.63
N THR A 115 7.87 5.21 -11.70
CA THR A 115 7.17 6.38 -12.22
C THR A 115 6.59 6.07 -13.59
N VAL A 116 5.46 6.68 -13.89
CA VAL A 116 4.83 6.58 -15.21
C VAL A 116 5.53 7.56 -16.15
N PRO A 117 6.13 7.08 -17.26
CA PRO A 117 6.72 7.96 -18.26
C PRO A 117 5.69 8.92 -18.84
N VAL A 118 6.14 10.15 -19.15
CA VAL A 118 5.29 11.21 -19.74
C VAL A 118 4.68 10.83 -21.10
N SER A 119 5.27 9.85 -21.78
CA SER A 119 4.78 9.29 -23.04
C SER A 119 3.53 8.43 -22.85
N CYS A 120 3.35 7.79 -21.70
CA CYS A 120 2.18 6.98 -21.40
C CYS A 120 0.92 7.84 -21.38
N LYS A 121 -0.17 7.33 -21.98
CA LYS A 121 -1.49 7.95 -22.05
C LYS A 121 -2.57 7.12 -21.36
N SER A 122 -2.24 5.89 -20.98
CA SER A 122 -3.19 4.93 -20.43
C SER A 122 -2.54 3.94 -19.46
N ALA A 123 -3.39 3.19 -18.75
CA ALA A 123 -2.95 2.04 -17.98
C ALA A 123 -2.38 0.91 -18.85
N GLU A 124 -2.79 0.81 -20.12
CA GLU A 124 -2.27 -0.18 -21.07
C GLU A 124 -0.81 0.10 -21.44
N ASP A 125 -0.41 1.38 -21.52
CA ASP A 125 0.99 1.75 -21.73
C ASP A 125 1.85 1.35 -20.53
N VAL A 126 1.32 1.50 -19.31
CA VAL A 126 1.99 1.06 -18.07
C VAL A 126 2.18 -0.44 -18.04
N ASP A 127 1.19 -1.20 -18.52
CA ASP A 127 1.23 -2.66 -18.64
C ASP A 127 2.25 -3.12 -19.69
N THR A 128 2.23 -2.48 -20.88
CA THR A 128 3.17 -2.77 -21.98
C THR A 128 4.63 -2.58 -21.57
N LEU A 129 4.90 -1.57 -20.74
CA LEU A 129 6.23 -1.32 -20.18
C LEU A 129 6.59 -2.24 -19.01
N GLY A 130 5.65 -3.04 -18.50
CA GLY A 130 5.85 -3.96 -17.39
C GLY A 130 6.16 -3.30 -16.05
N LEU A 131 5.80 -2.02 -15.87
CA LEU A 131 6.19 -1.22 -14.70
C LEU A 131 5.68 -1.77 -13.37
N VAL A 132 4.63 -2.58 -13.41
CA VAL A 132 3.97 -3.15 -12.23
C VAL A 132 4.06 -4.67 -12.14
N ASN A 133 4.80 -5.34 -13.04
CA ASN A 133 4.85 -6.81 -13.14
C ASN A 133 5.13 -7.48 -11.79
N ASN A 134 6.03 -6.86 -11.01
CA ASN A 134 6.45 -7.33 -9.70
C ASN A 134 6.19 -6.32 -8.59
N LEU A 135 5.42 -5.25 -8.85
CA LEU A 135 5.26 -4.15 -7.91
C LEU A 135 4.25 -4.51 -6.83
N VAL A 136 4.72 -4.64 -5.60
CA VAL A 136 3.91 -4.92 -4.41
C VAL A 136 4.21 -3.84 -3.39
N ILE A 137 3.20 -3.05 -3.01
CA ILE A 137 3.32 -2.19 -1.83
C ILE A 137 2.96 -3.00 -0.58
N PHE A 138 3.59 -2.66 0.55
CA PHE A 138 3.26 -3.29 1.81
C PHE A 138 3.35 -2.30 2.98
N ILE A 139 2.61 -2.61 4.04
CA ILE A 139 2.63 -1.93 5.32
C ILE A 139 2.77 -2.99 6.41
N VAL A 140 3.76 -2.81 7.26
CA VAL A 140 4.11 -3.69 8.39
C VAL A 140 3.48 -3.11 9.63
N ARG A 141 2.87 -3.95 10.48
CA ARG A 141 2.52 -3.61 11.85
C ARG A 141 3.40 -4.38 12.81
N THR A 142 3.94 -3.69 13.80
CA THR A 142 4.77 -4.31 14.83
C THR A 142 4.08 -4.44 16.18
N ASP A 143 4.69 -5.24 17.06
CA ASP A 143 4.29 -5.46 18.44
C ASP A 143 4.44 -4.21 19.34
N GLU A 144 5.22 -3.24 18.89
CA GLU A 144 5.33 -1.90 19.47
C GLU A 144 4.23 -0.93 18.96
N GLN A 145 3.19 -1.46 18.30
CA GLN A 145 2.06 -0.68 17.76
C GLN A 145 2.48 0.36 16.70
N ARG A 146 3.61 0.12 16.01
CA ARG A 146 4.11 0.99 14.95
C ARG A 146 3.78 0.43 13.57
N TYR A 147 3.66 1.34 12.60
CA TYR A 147 3.51 0.99 11.20
C TYR A 147 4.74 1.40 10.39
N TYR A 148 5.15 0.55 9.46
CA TYR A 148 6.20 0.85 8.48
C TYR A 148 5.68 0.59 7.08
N ALA A 149 6.09 1.37 6.09
CA ALA A 149 5.69 1.17 4.69
C ALA A 149 6.90 0.97 3.78
N GLY A 150 6.72 0.13 2.77
CA GLY A 150 7.73 -0.18 1.77
C GLY A 150 7.09 -0.75 0.51
N PHE A 151 7.94 -1.19 -0.42
CA PHE A 151 7.51 -1.90 -1.61
C PHE A 151 8.57 -2.92 -2.05
N ILE A 152 8.15 -3.90 -2.84
CA ILE A 152 9.01 -4.81 -3.60
C ILE A 152 8.71 -4.58 -5.07
N ASN A 153 9.75 -4.55 -5.91
CA ASN A 153 9.59 -4.51 -7.37
C ASN A 153 10.55 -5.49 -8.06
N GLN A 154 10.59 -6.71 -7.55
CA GLN A 154 11.46 -7.79 -8.01
C GLN A 154 10.65 -9.08 -8.06
N SER A 155 10.93 -9.95 -9.03
CA SER A 155 10.22 -11.24 -9.21
C SER A 155 10.60 -12.29 -8.17
N THR A 156 11.64 -12.03 -7.38
CA THR A 156 12.12 -12.88 -6.29
C THR A 156 12.22 -12.08 -5.00
N MET A 157 12.20 -12.77 -3.86
CA MET A 157 12.41 -12.11 -2.57
C MET A 157 13.77 -11.42 -2.54
N PRO A 158 13.89 -10.21 -1.95
CA PRO A 158 15.20 -9.59 -1.76
C PRO A 158 16.14 -10.52 -0.99
N ALA A 159 17.39 -10.61 -1.41
CA ALA A 159 18.37 -11.53 -0.82
C ALA A 159 18.66 -11.24 0.66
N SER A 160 18.45 -10.00 1.11
CA SER A 160 18.60 -9.62 2.53
C SER A 160 17.42 -10.07 3.40
N TRP A 161 16.28 -10.44 2.81
CA TRP A 161 15.09 -10.81 3.57
C TRP A 161 15.15 -12.24 4.07
N ALA A 162 14.54 -12.47 5.23
CA ALA A 162 14.48 -13.81 5.81
C ALA A 162 13.71 -14.79 4.92
N THR A 163 14.23 -16.01 4.80
CA THR A 163 13.58 -17.11 4.08
C THR A 163 12.87 -18.06 5.06
N GLY A 164 11.95 -18.89 4.56
CA GLY A 164 11.24 -19.89 5.38
C GLY A 164 10.21 -19.34 6.37
N VAL A 165 9.97 -18.03 6.39
CA VAL A 165 9.04 -17.37 7.34
C VAL A 165 7.71 -16.94 6.70
N GLY A 166 7.45 -17.31 5.46
CA GLY A 166 6.18 -17.03 4.77
C GLY A 166 6.13 -15.70 4.00
N LEU A 167 7.18 -14.87 4.00
CA LEU A 167 7.24 -13.61 3.26
C LEU A 167 7.07 -13.77 1.74
N GLN A 168 7.29 -14.97 1.20
CA GLN A 168 7.12 -15.29 -0.22
C GLN A 168 5.69 -15.03 -0.73
N ILE A 169 4.70 -15.06 0.16
CA ILE A 169 3.29 -14.78 -0.18
C ILE A 169 3.07 -13.36 -0.71
N LEU A 170 3.94 -12.41 -0.35
CA LEU A 170 3.89 -11.03 -0.86
C LEU A 170 4.00 -10.99 -2.39
N LEU A 171 4.74 -11.92 -3.00
CA LEU A 171 4.98 -11.95 -4.45
C LEU A 171 3.88 -12.67 -5.23
N SER A 172 3.12 -13.55 -4.58
CA SER A 172 2.09 -14.37 -5.22
C SER A 172 0.65 -13.90 -4.96
N GLY A 173 0.41 -13.24 -3.82
CA GLY A 173 -0.93 -12.76 -3.46
C GLY A 173 -1.32 -11.44 -4.14
N GLN A 174 -2.61 -11.11 -4.07
CA GLN A 174 -3.18 -9.91 -4.70
C GLN A 174 -3.34 -8.74 -3.72
N THR A 175 -4.12 -8.94 -2.66
CA THR A 175 -4.31 -7.94 -1.59
C THR A 175 -4.77 -8.69 -0.35
N ASP A 176 -3.97 -8.69 0.71
CA ASP A 176 -4.36 -9.33 1.96
C ASP A 176 -3.49 -8.86 3.13
N VAL A 177 -3.78 -9.36 4.32
CA VAL A 177 -2.95 -9.25 5.51
C VAL A 177 -2.42 -10.63 5.87
N ILE A 178 -1.11 -10.73 6.07
CA ILE A 178 -0.50 -11.91 6.71
C ILE A 178 -0.24 -11.61 8.19
N ASP A 179 -0.60 -12.55 9.05
CA ASP A 179 -0.27 -12.52 10.47
C ASP A 179 0.86 -13.53 10.76
N PHE A 180 1.80 -13.16 11.63
CA PHE A 180 2.95 -14.00 11.98
C PHE A 180 2.80 -14.60 13.38
N VAL A 181 2.76 -15.93 13.45
CA VAL A 181 2.75 -16.70 14.70
C VAL A 181 3.74 -17.87 14.56
N PRO A 182 4.93 -17.82 15.19
CA PRO A 182 5.42 -16.72 16.02
C PRO A 182 5.70 -15.43 15.20
N LYS A 183 5.70 -14.29 15.89
CA LYS A 183 6.13 -13.00 15.31
C LYS A 183 7.58 -13.13 14.81
N ILE A 184 7.93 -12.39 13.76
CA ILE A 184 9.29 -12.41 13.20
C ILE A 184 10.01 -11.07 13.46
N PRO A 185 11.35 -11.02 13.54
CA PRO A 185 12.08 -9.77 13.71
C PRO A 185 11.77 -8.74 12.62
N LEU A 186 11.70 -7.44 12.95
CA LEU A 186 11.62 -6.39 11.92
C LEU A 186 12.83 -6.41 10.97
N SER A 187 13.99 -6.87 11.46
CA SER A 187 15.18 -7.09 10.63
C SER A 187 15.02 -8.19 9.58
N SER A 188 13.92 -8.94 9.57
CA SER A 188 13.63 -9.93 8.52
C SER A 188 13.30 -9.30 7.16
N ILE A 189 13.07 -7.98 7.10
CA ILE A 189 12.70 -7.24 5.89
C ILE A 189 13.56 -5.98 5.64
N ILE A 190 14.71 -5.85 6.32
CA ILE A 190 15.63 -4.70 6.20
C ILE A 190 16.95 -5.18 5.62
#